data_AF-A0A964KTR7-F1
#
_entry.id   AF-A0A964KTR7-F1
#
_cell.length_a   1.000
_cell.length_b   1.000
_cell.length_c   1.000
_cell.angle_alpha   90.00
_cell.angle_beta   90.00
_cell.angle_gamma   90.00
#
_symmetry.space_group_name_H-M   'P 1'
#
loop_
_entity.id
_entity.type
_entity.pdbx_description
1 polymer ?
#
loop_
_entity_poly.entity_id
_entity_poly.type
_entity_poly.pdbx_seq_one_letter_code
_entity_poly.pdbx_strand_id
1 'polypeptide(L)'
;MLEITHIDHISMALPALDPALALFEGLFGFRRRERWVRAEEGYEGVALDIPGRSGVGWELLAPCGPDSYIQRFIDGPTGPGLHHVAIGVPDVDAAVVELRRLGIEPWGTPAAQPDGRWQEAYIHPRRGGNGFLFQLYSTPSAAHARGDASAPPSATPAPPPPITAEAGAEGGAEDGDAGTPDPAYTLGINAVDHLSHAHPDREQLGAWYESVLGMRPLHHSPPEESADFATLVLETPTRQMRWEIIQPGGPDSFVQRFLDARGPAIHHVTFEVADWMQAIAACEHHGIETFGEREGETDGAAWREAFIHPRDTGGLLTQFFWQQRPGVWI
;
A
#
# COMPACT_ATOMS: atom_id res chain seq x y z
N MET A 1 -4.89 9.03 -18.91
CA MET A 1 -4.38 8.61 -17.60
C MET A 1 -5.11 9.38 -16.53
N LEU A 2 -5.25 8.79 -15.35
CA LEU A 2 -5.80 9.46 -14.18
C LEU A 2 -4.85 10.57 -13.70
N GLU A 3 -5.44 11.67 -13.21
CA GLU A 3 -4.69 12.65 -12.43
C GLU A 3 -4.67 12.19 -10.98
N ILE A 4 -3.48 11.85 -10.48
CA ILE A 4 -3.27 11.41 -9.11
C ILE A 4 -2.73 12.56 -8.29
N THR A 5 -3.39 12.89 -7.18
CA THR A 5 -2.94 13.95 -6.26
C THR A 5 -1.96 13.42 -5.22
N HIS A 6 -2.22 12.22 -4.69
CA HIS A 6 -1.37 11.53 -3.71
C HIS A 6 -1.75 10.04 -3.61
N ILE A 7 -0.84 9.23 -3.08
CA ILE A 7 -1.13 7.91 -2.53
C ILE A 7 -1.46 8.14 -1.07
N ASP A 8 -2.68 7.77 -0.66
CA ASP A 8 -3.19 8.05 0.68
C ASP A 8 -2.75 6.98 1.66
N HIS A 9 -3.09 5.72 1.39
CA HIS A 9 -2.68 4.62 2.25
C HIS A 9 -2.52 3.29 1.52
N ILE A 10 -1.76 2.41 2.15
CA ILE A 10 -1.68 0.98 1.84
C ILE A 10 -2.52 0.24 2.87
N SER A 11 -3.51 -0.53 2.43
CA SER A 11 -4.45 -1.24 3.30
C SER A 11 -4.12 -2.72 3.40
N MET A 12 -4.27 -3.26 4.61
CA MET A 12 -4.04 -4.66 4.95
C MET A 12 -5.23 -5.23 5.71
N ALA A 13 -5.70 -6.41 5.30
CA ALA A 13 -6.76 -7.15 5.98
C ALA A 13 -6.19 -8.27 6.86
N LEU A 14 -6.67 -8.34 8.10
CA LEU A 14 -6.15 -9.18 9.17
C LEU A 14 -7.28 -9.80 10.00
N PRO A 15 -7.06 -10.95 10.67
CA PRO A 15 -8.10 -11.56 11.51
C PRO A 15 -8.50 -10.72 12.72
N ALA A 16 -7.59 -9.89 13.24
CA ALA A 16 -7.81 -9.03 14.39
C ALA A 16 -6.85 -7.82 14.36
N LEU A 17 -7.30 -6.67 14.88
CA LEU A 17 -6.50 -5.45 14.90
C LEU A 17 -5.42 -5.45 15.98
N ASP A 18 -5.77 -5.78 17.23
CA ASP A 18 -4.90 -5.51 18.39
C ASP A 18 -3.51 -6.21 18.32
N PRO A 19 -3.40 -7.50 17.92
CA PRO A 19 -2.09 -8.13 17.76
C PRO A 19 -1.24 -7.46 16.67
N ALA A 20 -1.88 -6.99 15.59
CA ALA A 20 -1.18 -6.30 14.53
C ALA A 20 -0.76 -4.90 14.96
N LEU A 21 -1.61 -4.15 15.66
CA LEU A 21 -1.26 -2.84 16.19
C LEU A 21 -0.01 -2.88 17.07
N ALA A 22 0.06 -3.83 18.00
CA ALA A 22 1.24 -4.00 18.85
C ALA A 22 2.52 -4.20 18.02
N LEU A 23 2.45 -4.98 16.94
CA LEU A 23 3.57 -5.21 16.03
C LEU A 23 3.91 -3.95 15.20
N PHE A 24 2.92 -3.31 14.57
CA PHE A 24 3.14 -2.16 13.69
C PHE A 24 3.61 -0.93 14.48
N GLU A 25 3.08 -0.69 15.68
CA GLU A 25 3.57 0.36 16.57
C GLU A 25 4.94 0.00 17.15
N GLY A 26 5.13 -1.25 17.59
CA GLY A 26 6.36 -1.73 18.23
C GLY A 26 7.55 -1.89 17.30
N LEU A 27 7.45 -2.75 16.30
CA LEU A 27 8.55 -3.06 15.36
C LEU A 27 8.66 -2.01 14.27
N PHE A 28 7.55 -1.64 13.62
CA PHE A 28 7.60 -0.73 12.48
C PHE A 28 7.66 0.74 12.91
N GLY A 29 7.33 1.05 14.17
CA GLY A 29 7.29 2.42 14.68
C GLY A 29 6.12 3.25 14.15
N PHE A 30 5.08 2.59 13.60
CA PHE A 30 3.90 3.28 13.08
C PHE A 30 3.17 4.01 14.21
N ARG A 31 2.51 5.12 13.87
CA ARG A 31 1.75 5.89 14.87
C ARG A 31 0.28 5.82 14.59
N ARG A 32 -0.49 5.32 15.56
CA ARG A 32 -1.94 5.30 15.46
C ARG A 32 -2.54 6.69 15.39
N ARG A 33 -3.47 6.87 14.46
CA ARG A 33 -4.20 8.11 14.24
C ARG A 33 -5.64 8.00 14.69
N GLU A 34 -6.35 7.02 14.16
CA GLU A 34 -7.79 6.85 14.34
C GLU A 34 -8.12 5.36 14.28
N ARG A 35 -9.08 4.95 15.11
CA ARG A 35 -9.73 3.64 15.06
C ARG A 35 -11.22 3.86 14.86
N TRP A 36 -11.84 3.05 14.00
CA TRP A 36 -13.27 3.14 13.71
C TRP A 36 -13.90 1.75 13.60
N VAL A 37 -15.23 1.70 13.71
CA VAL A 37 -16.03 0.50 13.52
C VAL A 37 -17.14 0.81 12.53
N ARG A 38 -17.25 0.00 11.47
CA ARG A 38 -18.33 0.03 10.48
C ARG A 38 -19.20 -1.22 10.61
N ALA A 39 -19.90 -1.33 11.74
CA ALA A 39 -20.65 -2.55 12.08
C ALA A 39 -21.68 -2.95 11.02
N GLU A 40 -22.33 -1.99 10.37
CA GLU A 40 -23.30 -2.25 9.30
C GLU A 40 -22.65 -2.78 8.01
N GLU A 41 -21.40 -2.41 7.75
CA GLU A 41 -20.61 -2.87 6.60
C GLU A 41 -19.77 -4.13 6.94
N GLY A 42 -19.74 -4.51 8.23
CA GLY A 42 -19.11 -5.73 8.73
C GLY A 42 -17.59 -5.67 8.89
N TYR A 43 -17.00 -4.49 9.12
CA TYR A 43 -15.58 -4.39 9.45
C TYR A 43 -15.26 -3.29 10.47
N GLU A 44 -14.07 -3.36 11.05
CA GLU A 44 -13.45 -2.29 11.84
C GLU A 44 -12.06 -2.00 11.27
N GLY A 45 -11.52 -0.82 11.56
CA GLY A 45 -10.23 -0.43 11.00
C GLY A 45 -9.47 0.57 11.85
N VAL A 46 -8.18 0.68 11.53
CA VAL A 46 -7.25 1.62 12.17
C VAL A 46 -6.35 2.25 11.11
N ALA A 47 -6.25 3.57 11.16
CA ALA A 47 -5.34 4.36 10.34
C ALA A 47 -4.06 4.66 11.15
N LEU A 48 -2.93 4.46 10.49
CA LEU A 48 -1.59 4.63 11.05
C LEU A 48 -0.77 5.56 10.14
N ASP A 49 0.06 6.41 10.74
CA ASP A 49 1.13 7.10 10.02
C ASP A 49 2.38 6.21 9.94
N ILE A 50 2.93 6.06 8.74
CA ILE A 50 4.22 5.43 8.51
C ILE A 50 5.33 6.45 8.82
N PRO A 51 6.39 6.08 9.57
CA PRO A 51 7.52 6.97 9.82
C PRO A 51 8.22 7.44 8.55
N GLY A 52 8.85 8.61 8.64
CA GLY A 52 9.68 9.14 7.57
C GLY A 52 8.92 10.00 6.57
N ARG A 53 9.42 10.03 5.33
CA ARG A 53 9.12 11.11 4.37
C ARG A 53 8.08 10.78 3.29
N SER A 54 7.64 9.52 3.18
CA SER A 54 6.73 9.09 2.10
C SER A 54 5.37 9.77 2.20
N GLY A 55 4.90 10.10 3.41
CA GLY A 55 3.56 10.67 3.62
C GLY A 55 2.42 9.74 3.20
N VAL A 56 2.71 8.44 3.02
CA VAL A 56 1.73 7.38 2.78
C VAL A 56 1.30 6.83 4.13
N GLY A 57 0.00 6.72 4.36
CA GLY A 57 -0.59 6.07 5.52
C GLY A 57 -0.62 4.56 5.42
N TRP A 58 -0.94 3.91 6.53
CA TRP A 58 -1.21 2.49 6.57
C TRP A 58 -2.58 2.24 7.19
N GLU A 59 -3.35 1.35 6.60
CA GLU A 59 -4.67 0.97 7.10
C GLU A 59 -4.66 -0.52 7.49
N LEU A 60 -5.12 -0.80 8.70
CA LEU A 60 -5.42 -2.16 9.14
C LEU A 60 -6.93 -2.35 9.16
N LEU A 61 -7.43 -3.41 8.53
CA LEU A 61 -8.83 -3.79 8.53
C LEU A 61 -9.01 -5.17 9.18
N ALA A 62 -10.05 -5.32 9.99
CA ALA A 62 -10.45 -6.60 10.57
C ALA A 62 -11.96 -6.82 10.41
N PRO A 63 -12.41 -8.08 10.32
CA PRO A 63 -13.83 -8.38 10.19
C PRO A 63 -14.57 -8.08 11.49
N CYS A 64 -15.77 -7.50 11.39
CA CYS A 64 -16.70 -7.43 12.51
C CYS A 64 -18.06 -8.02 12.10
N GLY A 65 -18.57 -8.97 12.89
CA GLY A 65 -19.82 -9.67 12.58
C GLY A 65 -19.71 -10.78 11.52
N PRO A 66 -20.82 -11.54 11.32
CA PRO A 66 -20.80 -12.80 10.56
C PRO A 66 -20.74 -12.66 9.04
N ASP A 67 -21.16 -11.52 8.47
CA ASP A 67 -21.27 -11.33 7.01
C ASP A 67 -20.14 -10.47 6.41
N SER A 68 -19.05 -10.30 7.18
CA SER A 68 -17.91 -9.46 6.82
C SER A 68 -17.29 -9.85 5.47
N TYR A 69 -17.14 -8.88 4.56
CA TYR A 69 -16.38 -9.09 3.33
C TYR A 69 -14.88 -9.21 3.60
N ILE A 70 -14.38 -8.61 4.69
CA ILE A 70 -12.99 -8.75 5.13
C ILE A 70 -12.71 -10.19 5.55
N GLN A 71 -13.65 -10.85 6.23
CA GLN A 71 -13.53 -12.28 6.54
C GLN A 71 -13.45 -13.11 5.26
N ARG A 72 -14.32 -12.83 4.27
CA ARG A 72 -14.27 -13.52 2.96
C ARG A 72 -12.96 -13.30 2.20
N PHE A 73 -12.34 -12.12 2.33
CA PHE A 73 -11.03 -11.84 1.76
C PHE A 73 -9.94 -12.69 2.43
N ILE A 74 -9.93 -12.72 3.77
CA ILE A 74 -8.98 -13.51 4.58
C ILE A 74 -9.11 -15.00 4.29
N ASP A 75 -10.34 -15.50 4.12
CA ASP A 75 -10.61 -16.90 3.77
C ASP A 75 -10.27 -17.23 2.30
N GLY A 76 -9.93 -16.21 1.51
CA GLY A 76 -9.56 -16.31 0.10
C GLY A 76 -8.16 -16.88 -0.12
N PRO A 77 -7.76 -17.06 -1.39
CA PRO A 77 -6.48 -17.69 -1.76
C PRO A 77 -5.25 -16.86 -1.35
N THR A 78 -5.41 -15.57 -1.11
CA THR A 78 -4.34 -14.68 -0.64
C THR A 78 -4.11 -14.79 0.87
N GLY A 79 -5.11 -15.22 1.64
CA GLY A 79 -5.04 -15.15 3.10
C GLY A 79 -5.10 -13.71 3.62
N PRO A 80 -4.82 -13.49 4.91
CA PRO A 80 -4.59 -12.14 5.42
C PRO A 80 -3.37 -11.51 4.75
N GLY A 81 -3.38 -10.20 4.55
CA GLY A 81 -2.38 -9.51 3.75
C GLY A 81 -2.89 -8.23 3.10
N LEU A 82 -2.15 -7.71 2.12
CA LEU A 82 -2.48 -6.46 1.42
C LEU A 82 -3.84 -6.56 0.72
N HIS A 83 -4.69 -5.58 0.99
CA HIS A 83 -6.07 -5.55 0.53
C HIS A 83 -6.26 -4.56 -0.62
N HIS A 84 -5.80 -3.32 -0.48
CA HIS A 84 -5.81 -2.32 -1.55
C HIS A 84 -4.78 -1.22 -1.34
N VAL A 85 -4.61 -0.38 -2.36
CA VAL A 85 -3.96 0.93 -2.24
C VAL A 85 -4.97 2.01 -2.58
N ALA A 86 -5.13 2.97 -1.68
CA ALA A 86 -6.01 4.12 -1.88
C ALA A 86 -5.25 5.30 -2.47
N ILE A 87 -5.84 5.91 -3.49
CA ILE A 87 -5.24 6.97 -4.30
C ILE A 87 -6.21 8.14 -4.35
N GLY A 88 -5.71 9.32 -3.97
CA GLY A 88 -6.44 10.56 -4.13
C GLY A 88 -6.47 11.01 -5.58
N VAL A 89 -7.65 11.36 -6.07
CA VAL A 89 -7.86 12.01 -7.37
C VAL A 89 -8.56 13.37 -7.16
N PRO A 90 -8.44 14.33 -8.09
CA PRO A 90 -9.15 15.61 -7.95
C PRO A 90 -10.67 15.45 -7.96
N ASP A 91 -11.17 14.48 -8.73
CA ASP A 91 -12.59 14.25 -8.98
C ASP A 91 -12.82 12.79 -9.39
N VAL A 92 -13.56 12.04 -8.57
CA VAL A 92 -13.89 10.62 -8.82
C VAL A 92 -14.79 10.44 -10.02
N ASP A 93 -15.74 11.35 -10.29
CA ASP A 93 -16.62 11.26 -11.46
C ASP A 93 -15.81 11.40 -12.76
N ALA A 94 -14.88 12.36 -12.79
CA ALA A 94 -13.94 12.50 -13.91
C ALA A 94 -13.02 11.28 -14.07
N ALA A 95 -12.52 10.72 -12.95
CA ALA A 95 -11.71 9.51 -12.96
C ALA A 95 -12.47 8.30 -13.52
N VAL A 96 -13.76 8.15 -13.16
CA VAL A 96 -14.64 7.09 -13.68
C VAL A 96 -14.85 7.21 -15.18
N VAL A 97 -15.05 8.43 -15.70
CA VAL A 97 -15.18 8.67 -17.15
C VAL A 97 -13.88 8.28 -17.87
N GLU A 98 -12.73 8.66 -17.33
CA GLU A 98 -11.42 8.31 -17.91
C GLU A 98 -11.16 6.80 -17.87
N LEU A 99 -11.47 6.12 -16.78
CA LEU A 99 -11.36 4.65 -16.69
C LEU A 99 -12.20 3.97 -17.78
N ARG A 100 -13.45 4.39 -17.98
CA ARG A 100 -14.32 3.86 -19.04
C ARG A 100 -13.77 4.14 -20.43
N ARG A 101 -13.17 5.32 -20.64
CA ARG A 101 -12.49 5.66 -21.90
C ARG A 101 -11.29 4.74 -22.17
N LEU A 102 -10.60 4.31 -21.12
CA LEU A 102 -9.52 3.33 -21.15
C LEU A 102 -10.01 1.87 -21.20
N GLY A 103 -11.33 1.64 -21.24
CA GLY A 103 -11.93 0.30 -21.30
C GLY A 103 -12.00 -0.43 -19.96
N ILE A 104 -11.77 0.26 -18.85
CA ILE A 104 -11.86 -0.27 -17.49
C ILE A 104 -13.21 0.15 -16.89
N GLU A 105 -14.04 -0.81 -16.51
CA GLU A 105 -15.28 -0.50 -15.78
C GLU A 105 -15.01 -0.46 -14.27
N PRO A 106 -15.10 0.71 -13.64
CA PRO A 106 -14.94 0.83 -12.19
C PRO A 106 -16.12 0.21 -11.44
N TRP A 107 -15.87 -0.14 -10.18
CA TRP A 107 -16.89 -0.57 -9.22
C TRP A 107 -17.02 0.46 -8.09
N GLY A 108 -18.09 0.40 -7.29
CA GLY A 108 -18.43 1.42 -6.30
C GLY A 108 -19.44 2.45 -6.82
N THR A 109 -19.92 3.32 -5.94
CA THR A 109 -20.86 4.38 -6.32
C THR A 109 -20.11 5.71 -6.30
N PRO A 110 -20.04 6.44 -7.43
CA PRO A 110 -19.47 7.78 -7.43
C PRO A 110 -20.27 8.79 -6.59
N ALA A 111 -21.47 8.42 -6.12
CA ALA A 111 -22.24 9.25 -5.22
C ALA A 111 -21.46 9.47 -3.92
N ALA A 112 -21.52 10.69 -3.38
CA ALA A 112 -20.96 10.97 -2.08
C ALA A 112 -21.56 10.00 -1.04
N GLN A 113 -20.73 9.55 -0.11
CA GLN A 113 -21.20 8.80 1.05
C GLN A 113 -22.32 9.57 1.77
N PRO A 114 -23.19 8.91 2.56
CA PRO A 114 -24.33 9.57 3.21
C PRO A 114 -23.98 10.81 4.05
N ASP A 115 -22.74 10.91 4.53
CA ASP A 115 -22.21 12.05 5.28
C ASP A 115 -21.71 13.22 4.39
N GLY A 116 -21.72 13.04 3.07
CA GLY A 116 -21.34 14.02 2.07
C GLY A 116 -19.84 14.34 2.03
N ARG A 117 -18.97 13.54 2.67
CA ARG A 117 -17.57 13.93 2.88
C ARG A 117 -16.58 13.48 1.82
N TRP A 118 -16.84 12.34 1.18
CA TRP A 118 -16.01 11.84 0.07
C TRP A 118 -16.81 10.96 -0.90
N GLN A 119 -16.29 10.85 -2.11
CA GLN A 119 -16.71 9.93 -3.16
C GLN A 119 -15.62 8.89 -3.35
N GLU A 120 -15.99 7.69 -3.79
CA GLU A 120 -15.05 6.61 -4.05
C GLU A 120 -15.44 5.75 -5.25
N ALA A 121 -14.43 5.23 -5.93
CA ALA A 121 -14.57 4.22 -6.97
C ALA A 121 -13.39 3.25 -6.89
N TYR A 122 -13.55 2.07 -7.47
CA TYR A 122 -12.57 1.00 -7.36
C TYR A 122 -12.19 0.45 -8.73
N ILE A 123 -10.88 0.21 -8.91
CA ILE A 123 -10.36 -0.59 -10.02
C ILE A 123 -10.19 -2.01 -9.52
N HIS A 124 -11.09 -2.91 -9.93
CA HIS A 124 -11.13 -4.28 -9.44
C HIS A 124 -9.95 -5.11 -9.99
N PRO A 125 -9.26 -5.96 -9.19
CA PRO A 125 -8.09 -6.74 -9.60
C PRO A 125 -8.22 -7.45 -10.96
N ARG A 126 -9.29 -8.24 -11.12
CA ARG A 126 -9.56 -9.02 -12.35
C ARG A 126 -10.09 -8.18 -13.51
N ARG A 127 -11.08 -7.31 -13.26
CA ARG A 127 -11.75 -6.53 -14.33
C ARG A 127 -10.94 -5.32 -14.78
N GLY A 128 -10.12 -4.78 -13.90
CA GLY A 128 -9.14 -3.74 -14.20
C GLY A 128 -7.92 -4.27 -14.96
N GLY A 129 -7.69 -5.59 -14.96
CA GLY A 129 -6.61 -6.23 -15.70
C GLY A 129 -5.24 -6.13 -15.04
N ASN A 130 -5.18 -5.72 -13.77
CA ASN A 130 -3.94 -5.41 -13.07
C ASN A 130 -3.63 -6.36 -11.90
N GLY A 131 -4.54 -7.22 -11.46
CA GLY A 131 -4.27 -8.20 -10.40
C GLY A 131 -4.34 -7.66 -8.96
N PHE A 132 -4.55 -6.36 -8.75
CA PHE A 132 -4.62 -5.76 -7.42
C PHE A 132 -5.76 -4.72 -7.29
N LEU A 133 -6.25 -4.47 -6.08
CA LEU A 133 -7.37 -3.54 -5.87
C LEU A 133 -6.82 -2.12 -5.66
N PHE A 134 -7.30 -1.17 -6.46
CA PHE A 134 -7.08 0.25 -6.21
C PHE A 134 -8.40 0.91 -5.83
N GLN A 135 -8.37 1.71 -4.77
CA GLN A 135 -9.43 2.64 -4.42
C GLN A 135 -9.05 4.03 -4.92
N LEU A 136 -9.96 4.69 -5.61
CA LEU A 136 -9.88 6.09 -5.98
C LEU A 136 -10.83 6.85 -5.08
N TYR A 137 -10.40 7.98 -4.54
CA TYR A 137 -11.28 8.83 -3.75
C TYR A 137 -11.01 10.32 -3.99
N SER A 138 -12.04 11.12 -3.73
CA SER A 138 -11.95 12.58 -3.71
C SER A 138 -12.90 13.12 -2.65
N THR A 139 -12.51 14.18 -1.94
CA THR A 139 -13.47 15.01 -1.21
C THR A 139 -14.29 15.81 -2.22
N PRO A 140 -15.63 15.93 -2.09
CA PRO A 140 -16.42 16.65 -3.07
C PRO A 140 -15.95 18.09 -3.15
N SER A 141 -15.61 18.54 -4.36
CA SER A 141 -15.33 19.95 -4.59
C SER A 141 -16.57 20.78 -4.23
N ALA A 142 -16.37 21.99 -3.68
CA ALA A 142 -17.44 22.95 -3.41
C ALA A 142 -18.30 23.28 -4.66
N ALA A 143 -17.79 23.00 -5.87
CA ALA A 143 -18.51 23.13 -7.13
C ALA A 143 -19.63 22.08 -7.30
N HIS A 144 -19.44 20.85 -6.81
CA HIS A 144 -20.45 19.78 -6.88
C HIS A 144 -21.59 19.99 -5.87
N ALA A 145 -21.32 20.66 -4.74
CA ALA A 145 -22.35 21.04 -3.78
C ALA A 145 -23.32 22.12 -4.32
N ARG A 146 -22.96 22.80 -5.42
CA ARG A 146 -23.76 23.88 -6.02
C ARG A 146 -24.19 23.62 -7.46
N GLY A 147 -24.09 22.41 -8.00
CA GLY A 147 -24.66 22.07 -9.32
C GLY A 147 -24.33 23.04 -10.46
N ASP A 148 -23.15 23.69 -10.44
CA ASP A 148 -22.75 24.67 -11.44
C ASP A 148 -21.48 24.20 -12.16
N ALA A 149 -21.68 23.65 -13.35
CA ALA A 149 -20.63 23.10 -14.21
C ALA A 149 -19.98 24.21 -15.04
N SER A 150 -19.26 25.16 -14.42
CA SER A 150 -18.48 26.13 -15.21
C SER A 150 -17.31 26.86 -14.51
N ALA A 151 -16.60 26.25 -13.55
CA ALA A 151 -15.38 26.86 -13.00
C ALA A 151 -14.11 26.13 -13.47
N PRO A 152 -13.11 26.83 -14.03
CA PRO A 152 -11.82 26.21 -14.38
C PRO A 152 -11.01 25.91 -13.11
N PRO A 153 -10.22 24.81 -13.08
CA PRO A 153 -9.38 24.51 -11.93
C PRO A 153 -8.19 25.48 -11.88
N SER A 154 -8.09 26.25 -10.80
CA SER A 154 -6.90 27.07 -10.50
C SER A 154 -6.31 26.68 -9.15
N ALA A 155 -4.98 26.50 -9.16
CA ALA A 155 -4.07 26.22 -8.04
C ALA A 155 -4.17 24.82 -7.44
N THR A 156 -3.02 24.14 -7.35
CA THR A 156 -2.81 22.92 -6.58
C THR A 156 -3.24 23.17 -5.13
N PRO A 157 -4.32 22.57 -4.64
CA PRO A 157 -4.70 22.69 -3.24
C PRO A 157 -3.68 21.95 -2.38
N ALA A 158 -3.51 22.40 -1.13
CA ALA A 158 -2.81 21.61 -0.12
C ALA A 158 -3.41 20.20 -0.05
N PRO A 159 -2.63 19.15 0.26
CA PRO A 159 -3.18 17.80 0.40
C PRO A 159 -4.38 17.86 1.36
N PRO A 160 -5.53 17.29 0.98
CA PRO A 160 -6.66 17.22 1.88
C PRO A 160 -6.24 16.47 3.15
N PRO A 161 -6.83 16.79 4.32
CA PRO A 161 -6.61 15.96 5.50
C PRO A 161 -6.99 14.50 5.15
N PRO A 162 -6.20 13.51 5.60
CA PRO A 162 -6.51 12.10 5.34
C PRO A 162 -7.92 11.76 5.82
N ILE A 163 -8.54 10.79 5.16
CA ILE A 163 -9.93 10.38 5.42
C ILE A 163 -10.07 10.05 6.90
N THR A 164 -10.72 10.95 7.65
CA THR A 164 -11.11 10.72 9.04
C THR A 164 -12.59 10.43 9.05
N ALA A 165 -12.98 9.30 9.64
CA ALA A 165 -14.37 8.89 9.72
C ALA A 165 -15.00 9.44 11.01
N GLU A 166 -14.93 10.75 11.26
CA GLU A 166 -15.61 11.31 12.43
C GLU A 166 -17.12 11.40 12.19
N ALA A 167 -17.92 10.51 12.77
CA ALA A 167 -19.20 10.86 13.41
C ALA A 167 -19.87 9.64 14.06
N GLY A 168 -20.00 9.69 15.39
CA GLY A 168 -21.16 9.14 16.10
C GLY A 168 -21.01 7.80 16.80
N ALA A 169 -20.20 7.73 17.86
CA ALA A 169 -20.49 6.83 18.99
C ALA A 169 -19.85 7.38 20.28
N GLU A 170 -20.68 7.91 21.18
CA GLU A 170 -20.30 8.11 22.58
C GLU A 170 -20.05 6.72 23.20
N GLY A 171 -18.79 6.45 23.56
CA GLY A 171 -18.37 5.19 24.13
C GLY A 171 -16.86 5.12 24.27
N GLY A 172 -16.28 6.04 25.05
CA GLY A 172 -14.87 6.00 25.39
C GLY A 172 -14.56 4.75 26.21
N ALA A 173 -13.98 3.74 25.56
CA ALA A 173 -13.09 2.83 26.25
C ALA A 173 -11.78 3.58 26.45
N GLU A 174 -11.37 3.76 27.70
CA GLU A 174 -10.02 4.20 28.03
C GLU A 174 -9.05 3.11 27.54
N ASP A 175 -8.50 3.30 26.34
CA ASP A 175 -7.37 2.51 25.86
C ASP A 175 -6.21 2.70 26.83
N GLY A 176 -5.83 1.62 27.50
CA GLY A 176 -4.64 1.59 28.35
C GLY A 176 -3.43 2.10 27.56
N ASP A 177 -2.66 2.98 28.18
CA ASP A 177 -1.38 3.49 27.70
C ASP A 177 -0.41 2.33 27.46
N ALA A 178 -0.48 1.71 26.28
CA ALA A 178 0.65 1.00 25.71
C ALA A 178 1.71 2.07 25.45
N GLY A 179 2.55 2.30 26.45
CA GLY A 179 3.51 3.39 26.45
C GLY A 179 4.29 3.47 25.13
N THR A 180 4.64 4.69 24.73
CA THR A 180 5.34 4.97 23.47
C THR A 180 6.45 3.94 23.22
N PRO A 181 6.44 3.23 22.07
CA PRO A 181 7.46 2.24 21.72
C PRO A 181 8.85 2.84 21.88
N ASP A 182 9.79 2.08 22.44
CA ASP A 182 11.19 2.51 22.51
C ASP A 182 11.73 2.63 21.08
N PRO A 183 12.08 3.85 20.60
CA PRO A 183 12.53 4.06 19.24
C PRO A 183 13.74 3.19 18.87
N ALA A 184 14.56 2.81 19.86
CA ALA A 184 15.73 1.95 19.66
C ALA A 184 15.39 0.53 19.18
N TYR A 185 14.16 0.07 19.40
CA TYR A 185 13.68 -1.26 18.99
C TYR A 185 12.60 -1.18 17.90
N THR A 186 12.61 -0.08 17.14
CA THR A 186 11.87 0.03 15.87
C THR A 186 12.82 -0.14 14.69
N LEU A 187 12.28 -0.50 13.52
CA LEU A 187 13.04 -0.61 12.26
C LEU A 187 13.74 0.69 11.83
N GLY A 188 13.37 1.85 12.39
CA GLY A 188 13.96 3.13 12.00
C GLY A 188 13.63 3.51 10.56
N ILE A 189 12.38 3.33 10.14
CA ILE A 189 11.90 3.56 8.76
C ILE A 189 12.03 5.05 8.39
N ASN A 190 12.64 5.32 7.24
CA ASN A 190 12.77 6.64 6.64
C ASN A 190 11.81 6.87 5.47
N ALA A 191 11.34 5.81 4.83
CA ALA A 191 10.38 5.84 3.73
C ALA A 191 9.82 4.43 3.44
N VAL A 192 8.62 4.40 2.87
CA VAL A 192 8.19 3.31 2.01
C VAL A 192 8.93 3.47 0.69
N ASP A 193 9.71 2.46 0.29
CA ASP A 193 10.46 2.50 -0.96
C ASP A 193 9.60 2.05 -2.13
N HIS A 194 9.04 0.84 -2.06
CA HIS A 194 8.18 0.31 -3.11
C HIS A 194 7.18 -0.75 -2.62
N LEU A 195 6.13 -0.93 -3.43
CA LEU A 195 5.37 -2.17 -3.47
C LEU A 195 5.86 -3.00 -4.65
N SER A 196 6.07 -4.29 -4.44
CA SER A 196 6.48 -5.22 -5.49
C SER A 196 5.31 -6.07 -5.94
N HIS A 197 5.02 -6.05 -7.24
CA HIS A 197 3.89 -6.70 -7.86
C HIS A 197 4.35 -7.88 -8.72
N ALA A 198 4.03 -9.10 -8.29
CA ALA A 198 4.29 -10.28 -9.11
C ALA A 198 3.27 -10.35 -10.27
N HIS A 199 3.78 -10.41 -11.50
CA HIS A 199 2.95 -10.48 -12.70
C HIS A 199 3.61 -11.37 -13.77
N PRO A 200 2.85 -12.17 -14.55
CA PRO A 200 3.44 -13.02 -15.59
C PRO A 200 4.13 -12.26 -16.72
N ASP A 201 3.81 -10.97 -16.90
CA ASP A 201 4.36 -10.11 -17.94
C ASP A 201 4.59 -8.70 -17.38
N ARG A 202 5.85 -8.32 -17.13
CA ARG A 202 6.17 -7.01 -16.55
C ARG A 202 5.94 -5.86 -17.54
N GLU A 203 6.07 -6.09 -18.84
CA GLU A 203 5.90 -5.05 -19.86
C GLU A 203 4.42 -4.70 -20.02
N GLN A 204 3.56 -5.72 -20.06
CA GLN A 204 2.11 -5.54 -20.13
C GLN A 204 1.60 -4.76 -18.91
N LEU A 205 2.00 -5.16 -17.71
CA LEU A 205 1.57 -4.48 -16.49
C LEU A 205 2.21 -3.10 -16.35
N GLY A 206 3.46 -2.93 -16.78
CA GLY A 206 4.13 -1.62 -16.86
C GLY A 206 3.35 -0.64 -17.75
N ALA A 207 3.02 -1.04 -18.97
CA ALA A 207 2.21 -0.23 -19.89
C ALA A 207 0.81 0.10 -19.33
N TRP A 208 0.22 -0.83 -18.56
CA TRP A 208 -1.03 -0.57 -17.84
C TRP A 208 -0.84 0.53 -16.79
N TYR A 209 0.20 0.45 -15.95
CA TYR A 209 0.50 1.48 -14.95
C TYR A 209 0.81 2.84 -15.56
N GLU A 210 1.55 2.88 -16.67
CA GLU A 210 1.82 4.12 -17.40
C GLU A 210 0.52 4.74 -17.96
N SER A 211 -0.33 3.94 -18.61
CA SER A 211 -1.54 4.44 -19.28
C SER A 211 -2.67 4.84 -18.31
N VAL A 212 -2.83 4.09 -17.21
CA VAL A 212 -3.91 4.27 -16.25
C VAL A 212 -3.48 5.21 -15.12
N LEU A 213 -2.36 4.92 -14.46
CA LEU A 213 -1.91 5.64 -13.25
C LEU A 213 -0.79 6.64 -13.53
N GLY A 214 -0.32 6.77 -14.78
CA GLY A 214 0.69 7.77 -15.14
C GLY A 214 2.07 7.51 -14.54
N MET A 215 2.32 6.30 -14.02
CA MET A 215 3.64 5.92 -13.51
C MET A 215 4.68 5.94 -14.63
N ARG A 216 5.98 6.00 -14.30
CA ARG A 216 7.04 6.08 -15.31
C ARG A 216 8.17 5.10 -15.05
N PRO A 217 8.69 4.38 -16.05
CA PRO A 217 9.87 3.53 -15.90
C PRO A 217 11.08 4.30 -15.34
N LEU A 218 11.68 3.73 -14.30
CA LEU A 218 12.92 4.19 -13.66
C LEU A 218 14.06 3.22 -13.88
N HIS A 219 13.79 1.93 -13.71
CA HIS A 219 14.77 0.87 -13.87
C HIS A 219 14.13 -0.34 -14.55
N HIS A 220 14.91 -1.02 -15.37
CA HIS A 220 14.48 -2.17 -16.14
C HIS A 220 15.65 -3.14 -16.21
N SER A 221 15.51 -4.29 -15.55
CA SER A 221 16.59 -5.27 -15.49
C SER A 221 16.64 -6.12 -16.76
N PRO A 222 17.81 -6.50 -17.26
CA PRO A 222 17.93 -7.59 -18.24
C PRO A 222 17.32 -8.88 -17.69
N PRO A 223 16.57 -9.66 -18.49
CA PRO A 223 15.97 -10.93 -18.03
C PRO A 223 16.97 -11.95 -17.47
N GLU A 224 18.22 -11.90 -17.92
CA GLU A 224 19.31 -12.78 -17.50
C GLU A 224 20.00 -12.36 -16.19
N GLU A 225 19.65 -11.21 -15.62
CA GLU A 225 20.29 -10.67 -14.41
C GLU A 225 20.01 -11.55 -13.18
N SER A 226 18.82 -12.15 -13.09
CA SER A 226 18.42 -13.05 -12.02
C SER A 226 17.74 -14.29 -12.59
N ALA A 227 18.08 -15.46 -12.04
CA ALA A 227 17.45 -16.72 -12.41
C ALA A 227 16.00 -16.81 -11.94
N ASP A 228 15.63 -16.05 -10.93
CA ASP A 228 14.30 -16.13 -10.32
C ASP A 228 13.31 -15.13 -10.92
N PHE A 229 13.77 -13.94 -11.32
CA PHE A 229 12.88 -12.90 -11.81
C PHE A 229 13.57 -11.82 -12.64
N ALA A 230 12.77 -11.12 -13.43
CA ALA A 230 13.15 -9.90 -14.11
C ALA A 230 12.27 -8.74 -13.58
N THR A 231 12.87 -7.57 -13.34
CA THR A 231 12.22 -6.44 -12.67
C THR A 231 11.98 -5.25 -13.59
N LEU A 232 10.82 -4.60 -13.46
CA LEU A 232 10.56 -3.25 -13.95
C LEU A 232 10.14 -2.35 -12.78
N VAL A 233 10.87 -1.27 -12.57
CA VAL A 233 10.60 -0.29 -11.51
C VAL A 233 9.99 0.96 -12.11
N LEU A 234 8.92 1.44 -11.50
CA LEU A 234 8.18 2.61 -11.90
C LEU A 234 8.21 3.69 -10.80
N GLU A 235 8.40 4.94 -11.19
CA GLU A 235 8.13 6.11 -10.33
C GLU A 235 6.62 6.38 -10.32
N THR A 236 6.04 6.55 -9.14
CA THR A 236 4.66 7.03 -9.00
C THR A 236 4.61 8.54 -9.33
N PRO A 237 3.52 9.08 -9.89
CA PRO A 237 3.42 10.51 -10.22
C PRO A 237 3.68 11.44 -9.02
N THR A 238 3.38 10.96 -7.82
CA THR A 238 3.47 11.71 -6.56
C THR A 238 4.85 11.61 -5.93
N ARG A 239 5.69 10.66 -6.39
CA ARG A 239 7.04 10.35 -5.88
C ARG A 239 7.09 9.98 -4.39
N GLN A 240 5.95 9.62 -3.80
CA GLN A 240 5.88 9.19 -2.40
C GLN A 240 6.51 7.82 -2.19
N MET A 241 6.46 6.98 -3.22
CA MET A 241 7.08 5.67 -3.30
C MET A 241 7.23 5.24 -4.77
N ARG A 242 7.86 4.10 -5.00
CA ARG A 242 7.99 3.43 -6.30
C ARG A 242 7.08 2.21 -6.38
N TRP A 243 7.01 1.65 -7.57
CA TRP A 243 6.29 0.42 -7.84
C TRP A 243 7.19 -0.54 -8.60
N GLU A 244 7.48 -1.69 -8.02
CA GLU A 244 8.25 -2.74 -8.66
C GLU A 244 7.28 -3.75 -9.29
N ILE A 245 7.61 -4.25 -10.48
CA ILE A 245 6.96 -5.40 -11.10
C ILE A 245 8.01 -6.49 -11.25
N ILE A 246 7.74 -7.66 -10.67
CA ILE A 246 8.59 -8.84 -10.82
C ILE A 246 7.89 -9.85 -11.74
N GLN A 247 8.59 -10.25 -12.79
CA GLN A 247 8.19 -11.31 -13.71
C GLN A 247 9.00 -12.58 -13.43
N PRO A 248 8.40 -13.79 -13.51
CA PRO A 248 9.16 -15.03 -13.37
C PRO A 248 10.33 -15.13 -14.35
N GLY A 249 11.51 -15.52 -13.84
CA GLY A 249 12.69 -15.85 -14.64
C GLY A 249 12.59 -17.22 -15.33
N GLY A 250 11.65 -18.06 -14.91
CA GLY A 250 11.40 -19.38 -15.49
C GLY A 250 10.37 -20.18 -14.68
N PRO A 251 10.03 -21.41 -15.11
CA PRO A 251 8.99 -22.24 -14.49
C PRO A 251 9.30 -22.67 -13.05
N ASP A 252 10.58 -22.73 -12.67
CA ASP A 252 11.01 -23.16 -11.33
C ASP A 252 11.22 -22.00 -10.35
N SER A 253 11.04 -20.75 -10.79
CA SER A 253 11.34 -19.59 -9.96
C SER A 253 10.36 -19.41 -8.79
N PHE A 254 10.79 -18.70 -7.74
CA PHE A 254 9.85 -18.39 -6.64
C PHE A 254 8.68 -17.52 -7.09
N VAL A 255 8.88 -16.61 -8.06
CA VAL A 255 7.79 -15.78 -8.60
C VAL A 255 6.78 -16.64 -9.36
N GLN A 256 7.23 -17.65 -10.13
CA GLN A 256 6.30 -18.58 -10.77
C GLN A 256 5.47 -19.32 -9.71
N ARG A 257 6.11 -19.86 -8.67
CA ARG A 257 5.44 -20.55 -7.57
C ARG A 257 4.43 -19.65 -6.84
N PHE A 258 4.76 -18.36 -6.66
CA PHE A 258 3.84 -17.37 -6.11
C PHE A 258 2.61 -17.19 -7.00
N LEU A 259 2.83 -16.97 -8.31
CA LEU A 259 1.75 -16.78 -9.29
C LEU A 259 0.85 -18.02 -9.41
N ASP A 260 1.41 -19.23 -9.34
CA ASP A 260 0.62 -20.47 -9.37
C ASP A 260 -0.29 -20.60 -8.14
N ALA A 261 0.16 -20.13 -6.98
CA ALA A 261 -0.58 -20.21 -5.74
C ALA A 261 -1.63 -19.09 -5.59
N ARG A 262 -1.31 -17.87 -6.05
CA ARG A 262 -2.09 -16.66 -5.72
C ARG A 262 -2.58 -15.89 -6.93
N GLY A 263 -2.08 -16.18 -8.12
CA GLY A 263 -2.22 -15.33 -9.30
C GLY A 263 -1.41 -14.04 -9.18
N PRO A 264 -1.56 -13.11 -10.13
CA PRO A 264 -0.94 -11.79 -10.04
C PRO A 264 -1.44 -11.02 -8.82
N ALA A 265 -0.51 -10.51 -8.01
CA ALA A 265 -0.78 -9.79 -6.76
C ALA A 265 0.49 -9.08 -6.24
N ILE A 266 0.33 -8.21 -5.23
CA ILE A 266 1.48 -7.65 -4.50
C ILE A 266 2.19 -8.78 -3.74
N HIS A 267 3.49 -8.92 -4.01
CA HIS A 267 4.38 -9.88 -3.39
C HIS A 267 4.88 -9.38 -2.03
N HIS A 268 5.37 -8.14 -1.97
CA HIS A 268 5.96 -7.57 -0.76
C HIS A 268 5.90 -6.04 -0.72
N VAL A 269 6.11 -5.48 0.48
CA VAL A 269 6.35 -4.05 0.73
C VAL A 269 7.80 -3.89 1.19
N THR A 270 8.44 -2.83 0.71
CA THR A 270 9.84 -2.53 1.03
C THR A 270 9.98 -1.21 1.76
N PHE A 271 10.66 -1.21 2.90
CA PHE A 271 10.97 -0.02 3.69
C PHE A 271 12.46 0.31 3.65
N GLU A 272 12.77 1.59 3.43
CA GLU A 272 14.12 2.11 3.65
C GLU A 272 14.33 2.38 5.14
N VAL A 273 15.39 1.84 5.72
CA VAL A 273 15.75 2.04 7.14
C VAL A 273 16.99 2.93 7.29
N ALA A 274 17.03 3.71 8.37
CA ALA A 274 18.11 4.65 8.65
C ALA A 274 19.41 3.97 9.08
N ASP A 275 19.30 2.90 9.88
CA ASP A 275 20.42 2.18 10.48
C ASP A 275 20.17 0.68 10.40
N TRP A 276 21.05 0.00 9.68
CA TRP A 276 20.98 -1.46 9.48
C TRP A 276 21.06 -2.24 10.79
N MET A 277 21.97 -1.85 11.68
CA MET A 277 22.20 -2.57 12.94
C MET A 277 21.02 -2.39 13.90
N GLN A 278 20.43 -1.19 13.92
CA GLN A 278 19.18 -0.95 14.66
C GLN A 278 18.05 -1.82 14.12
N ALA A 279 17.83 -1.86 12.80
CA ALA A 279 16.74 -2.64 12.21
C ALA A 279 16.84 -4.14 12.55
N ILE A 280 18.05 -4.71 12.48
CA ILE A 280 18.29 -6.10 12.89
C ILE A 280 18.05 -6.29 14.40
N ALA A 281 18.58 -5.40 15.24
CA ALA A 281 18.36 -5.47 16.69
C ALA A 281 16.89 -5.32 17.09
N ALA A 282 16.11 -4.53 16.34
CA ALA A 282 14.66 -4.41 16.51
C ALA A 282 13.97 -5.74 16.20
N CYS A 283 14.27 -6.38 15.07
CA CYS A 283 13.74 -7.72 14.75
C CYS A 283 14.06 -8.73 15.85
N GLU A 284 15.32 -8.79 16.31
CA GLU A 284 15.74 -9.67 17.41
C GLU A 284 14.99 -9.39 18.72
N HIS A 285 14.81 -8.12 19.08
CA HIS A 285 14.07 -7.70 20.28
C HIS A 285 12.62 -8.18 20.25
N HIS A 286 11.96 -8.07 19.09
CA HIS A 286 10.59 -8.54 18.89
C HIS A 286 10.49 -10.05 18.65
N GLY A 287 11.60 -10.79 18.73
CA GLY A 287 11.65 -12.25 18.58
C GLY A 287 11.42 -12.72 17.14
N ILE A 288 11.72 -11.88 16.16
CA ILE A 288 11.50 -12.11 14.73
C ILE A 288 12.83 -12.42 14.05
N GLU A 289 12.89 -13.58 13.42
CA GLU A 289 14.04 -14.01 12.61
C GLU A 289 13.92 -13.43 11.19
N THR A 290 14.93 -12.65 10.79
CA THR A 290 15.06 -12.17 9.41
C THR A 290 15.59 -13.28 8.50
N PHE A 291 15.41 -13.12 7.20
CA PHE A 291 15.97 -14.04 6.22
C PHE A 291 16.30 -13.31 4.91
N GLY A 292 17.02 -14.01 4.02
CA GLY A 292 17.34 -13.50 2.69
C GLY A 292 18.31 -12.32 2.73
N GLU A 293 19.15 -12.25 3.76
CA GLU A 293 20.15 -11.20 3.94
C GLU A 293 21.09 -11.15 2.74
N ARG A 294 21.16 -9.98 2.11
CA ARG A 294 22.09 -9.70 1.03
C ARG A 294 22.75 -8.36 1.25
N GLU A 295 23.96 -8.22 0.75
CA GLU A 295 24.67 -6.96 0.69
C GLU A 295 25.39 -6.83 -0.65
N GLY A 296 25.58 -5.60 -1.08
CA GLY A 296 26.23 -5.32 -2.35
C GLY A 296 26.66 -3.86 -2.46
N GLU A 297 27.12 -3.51 -3.66
CA GLU A 297 27.51 -2.15 -4.01
C GLU A 297 26.97 -1.82 -5.40
N THR A 298 26.28 -0.69 -5.53
CA THR A 298 25.80 -0.15 -6.81
C THR A 298 26.28 1.28 -6.93
N ASP A 299 26.90 1.64 -8.05
CA ASP A 299 27.49 2.96 -8.29
C ASP A 299 28.42 3.44 -7.15
N GLY A 300 29.20 2.53 -6.56
CA GLY A 300 30.12 2.89 -5.46
C GLY A 300 29.44 3.16 -4.12
N ALA A 301 28.17 2.76 -3.95
CA ALA A 301 27.45 2.85 -2.68
C ALA A 301 27.03 1.48 -2.18
N ALA A 302 27.43 1.18 -0.94
CA ALA A 302 27.05 -0.05 -0.27
C ALA A 302 25.55 -0.06 0.06
N TRP A 303 24.95 -1.24 -0.02
CA TRP A 303 23.57 -1.49 0.39
C TRP A 303 23.45 -2.84 1.08
N ARG A 304 22.39 -2.99 1.89
CA ARG A 304 22.01 -4.21 2.60
C ARG A 304 20.51 -4.37 2.59
N GLU A 305 20.03 -5.60 2.46
CA GLU A 305 18.61 -5.94 2.51
C GLU A 305 18.38 -7.20 3.33
N ALA A 306 17.18 -7.32 3.90
CA ALA A 306 16.66 -8.53 4.50
C ALA A 306 15.13 -8.54 4.42
N PHE A 307 14.56 -9.69 4.70
CA PHE A 307 13.12 -9.93 4.69
C PHE A 307 12.62 -10.39 6.06
N ILE A 308 11.36 -10.07 6.35
CA ILE A 308 10.58 -10.58 7.48
C ILE A 308 9.44 -11.43 6.92
N HIS A 309 9.31 -12.65 7.45
CA HIS A 309 8.41 -13.64 6.90
C HIS A 309 6.94 -13.25 7.15
N PRO A 310 6.00 -13.47 6.18
CA PRO A 310 4.58 -13.14 6.34
C PRO A 310 3.93 -13.63 7.64
N ARG A 311 4.39 -14.77 8.16
CA ARG A 311 3.89 -15.35 9.43
C ARG A 311 4.10 -14.42 10.63
N ASP A 312 5.13 -13.58 10.58
CA ASP A 312 5.58 -12.70 11.66
C ASP A 312 5.03 -11.27 11.49
N THR A 313 4.35 -11.01 10.37
CA THR A 313 3.85 -9.69 9.93
C THR A 313 2.39 -9.75 9.47
N GLY A 314 1.63 -10.73 9.97
CA GLY A 314 0.19 -10.84 9.73
C GLY A 314 -0.20 -11.20 8.29
N GLY A 315 0.72 -11.72 7.49
CA GLY A 315 0.49 -12.13 6.09
C GLY A 315 1.21 -11.27 5.06
N LEU A 316 1.92 -10.21 5.48
CA LEU A 316 2.69 -9.35 4.59
C LEU A 316 4.16 -9.79 4.49
N LEU A 317 4.65 -10.16 3.31
CA LEU A 317 6.11 -10.24 3.16
C LEU A 317 6.69 -8.82 3.21
N THR A 318 7.59 -8.58 4.16
CA THR A 318 8.23 -7.27 4.33
C THR A 318 9.70 -7.39 3.97
N GLN A 319 10.15 -6.56 3.05
CA GLN A 319 11.57 -6.30 2.86
C GLN A 319 11.92 -5.00 3.60
N PHE A 320 13.13 -4.93 4.13
CA PHE A 320 13.71 -3.66 4.52
C PHE A 320 15.15 -3.60 4.05
N PHE A 321 15.60 -2.40 3.75
CA PHE A 321 16.95 -2.20 3.25
C PHE A 321 17.57 -0.90 3.74
N TRP A 322 18.88 -0.92 3.77
CA TRP A 322 19.72 0.23 4.08
C TRP A 322 20.61 0.52 2.88
N GLN A 323 20.82 1.80 2.60
CA GLN A 323 21.75 2.27 1.57
C GLN A 323 22.68 3.33 2.14
N GLN A 324 23.95 3.30 1.75
CA GLN A 324 24.96 4.24 2.19
C GLN A 324 24.67 5.68 1.74
N ARG A 325 24.06 5.84 0.56
CA ARG A 325 23.61 7.12 0.03
C ARG A 325 22.29 6.95 -0.73
N PRO A 326 21.42 7.96 -0.77
CA PRO A 326 20.15 7.88 -1.49
C PRO A 326 20.34 7.61 -2.98
N GLY A 327 19.38 6.88 -3.57
CA GLY A 327 19.29 6.68 -5.01
C GLY A 327 19.92 5.39 -5.52
N VAL A 328 20.33 4.49 -4.62
CA VAL A 328 20.68 3.12 -4.97
C VAL A 328 19.38 2.35 -5.22
N TRP A 329 19.24 1.77 -6.41
CA TRP A 329 18.30 0.67 -6.61
C TRP A 329 18.97 -0.62 -6.15
N ILE A 330 18.26 -1.38 -5.33
CA ILE A 330 18.68 -2.67 -4.78
C ILE A 330 17.89 -3.81 -5.43
#